data_AF-A0A7Y9E0P0-F1
#
_entry.id   AF-A0A7Y9E0P0-F1
#
_cell.length_a   1.000
_cell.length_b   1.000
_cell.length_c   1.000
_cell.angle_alpha   90.00
_cell.angle_beta   90.00
_cell.angle_gamma   90.00
#
_symmetry.space_group_name_H-M   'P 1'
#
loop_
_entity.id
_entity.type
_entity.pdbx_description
1 polymer ?
#
loop_
_entity_poly.entity_id
_entity_poly.type
_entity_poly.pdbx_seq_one_letter_code
_entity_poly.pdbx_strand_id
1 'polypeptide(L)'
;MARHRSGSPTPRTGSWPAALDAPATGPRPYGGGRHRGDPATTPLDLAAIARAAAEARGGVDGPATPAAAPSGPPTAAPRTGPLPTPPRAHRAPRVRALTTTRAAGALALFGALAGASVAAASTGPTFLADPPADTGEFVRPDTQAVAPAGVSEAVAPRVSPHTTAPAPTATTTAAPATTTKPAPRDDGGRTLWSADFREAGLANFKSTPWNNQGAKSPTLAGGLLNFLMPGGGKRSEVEPDFKSLSEGDEYYFGFSVRLAPDFPVNTSDWQVITQFKNDGTGTPPLELKVQDGKFLIDGDGGGFSKVVGDATPGQWTHLVLKVKFSSSDGTVSAWQDGVQRFADFAPPSGTLYPGKDSYVKTGIYRDTSIGQAGKLSFGSWAIGTSLGSVSKDLPAGTD
;
A
#
# COMPACT_ATOMS: atom_id res chain seq x y z
N MET A 1 58.09 -15.52 16.60
CA MET A 1 57.44 -15.98 15.36
C MET A 1 55.96 -16.17 15.68
N ALA A 2 54.94 -15.70 14.97
CA ALA A 2 54.74 -14.66 13.97
C ALA A 2 53.27 -14.22 14.16
N ARG A 3 52.98 -12.92 14.02
CA ARG A 3 51.64 -12.35 14.13
C ARG A 3 50.86 -12.64 12.85
N HIS A 4 49.58 -13.00 12.94
CA HIS A 4 48.63 -12.88 11.83
C HIS A 4 47.46 -11.99 12.24
N ARG A 5 47.37 -10.83 11.57
CA ARG A 5 46.21 -9.95 11.53
C ARG A 5 45.29 -10.46 10.43
N SER A 6 44.00 -10.64 10.72
CA SER A 6 42.94 -10.70 9.70
C SER A 6 42.29 -9.32 9.61
N GLY A 7 42.30 -8.75 8.41
CA GLY A 7 41.66 -7.47 8.09
C GLY A 7 40.20 -7.65 7.73
N SER A 8 39.38 -6.70 8.16
CA SER A 8 37.99 -6.52 7.75
C SER A 8 37.89 -5.97 6.33
N PRO A 9 36.95 -6.41 5.48
CA PRO A 9 36.64 -5.72 4.24
C PRO A 9 35.57 -4.63 4.47
N THR A 10 35.88 -3.45 3.97
CA THR A 10 34.99 -2.28 3.86
C THR A 10 33.95 -2.52 2.76
N PRO A 11 32.66 -2.17 2.92
CA PRO A 11 31.73 -2.17 1.81
C PRO A 11 31.94 -0.94 0.91
N ARG A 12 32.03 -1.19 -0.39
CA ARG A 12 32.06 -0.18 -1.46
C ARG A 12 30.69 0.51 -1.56
N THR A 13 30.70 1.83 -1.53
CA THR A 13 29.59 2.69 -1.93
C THR A 13 29.44 2.65 -3.46
N GLY A 14 28.36 2.04 -3.95
CA GLY A 14 27.96 2.10 -5.35
C GLY A 14 27.16 3.37 -5.61
N SER A 15 27.71 4.28 -6.41
CA SER A 15 27.05 5.47 -6.92
C SER A 15 26.03 5.11 -8.01
N TRP A 16 24.83 5.69 -7.91
CA TRP A 16 23.81 5.67 -8.97
C TRP A 16 24.32 6.45 -10.19
N PRO A 17 24.33 5.89 -11.42
CA PRO A 17 24.59 6.70 -12.60
C PRO A 17 23.37 7.59 -12.91
N ALA A 18 23.66 8.87 -13.13
CA ALA A 18 22.74 9.86 -13.64
C ALA A 18 22.21 9.46 -15.03
N ALA A 19 20.97 9.86 -15.30
CA ALA A 19 20.25 9.66 -16.55
C ALA A 19 21.07 10.08 -17.78
N LEU A 20 21.10 9.21 -18.79
CA LEU A 20 21.51 9.55 -20.15
C LEU A 20 20.28 9.48 -21.05
N ASP A 21 19.81 10.67 -21.44
CA ASP A 21 18.95 10.86 -22.61
C ASP A 21 19.75 10.50 -23.87
N ALA A 22 19.20 9.63 -24.71
CA ALA A 22 19.60 9.50 -26.10
C ALA A 22 18.34 9.29 -26.97
N PRO A 23 18.15 10.08 -28.05
CA PRO A 23 16.97 10.00 -28.90
C PRO A 23 17.12 8.88 -29.94
N ALA A 24 16.07 8.07 -30.09
CA ALA A 24 15.95 7.12 -31.19
C ALA A 24 15.50 7.83 -32.48
N THR A 25 16.36 7.78 -33.49
CA THR A 25 16.14 8.30 -34.84
C THR A 25 15.45 7.26 -35.75
N GLY A 26 14.23 7.57 -36.21
CA GLY A 26 13.63 7.19 -37.50
C GLY A 26 13.05 5.76 -37.66
N PRO A 27 12.20 5.51 -38.69
CA PRO A 27 11.83 6.37 -39.81
C PRO A 27 10.31 6.70 -39.93
N ARG A 28 10.01 7.86 -40.51
CA ARG A 28 8.74 8.22 -41.18
C ARG A 28 9.06 8.38 -42.67
N PRO A 29 8.15 8.11 -43.64
CA PRO A 29 6.96 8.95 -43.82
C PRO A 29 5.70 8.27 -44.41
N TYR A 30 4.52 8.88 -44.18
CA TYR A 30 3.58 9.39 -45.20
C TYR A 30 2.30 9.90 -44.51
N GLY A 31 1.74 11.02 -45.00
CA GLY A 31 0.37 11.46 -44.69
C GLY A 31 0.27 12.87 -44.11
N GLY A 32 0.15 13.86 -44.99
CA GLY A 32 -0.04 15.27 -44.62
C GLY A 32 -1.46 15.58 -44.14
N GLY A 33 -1.55 16.52 -43.20
CA GLY A 33 -2.79 17.15 -42.77
C GLY A 33 -2.46 18.47 -42.08
N ARG A 34 -2.81 19.59 -42.73
CA ARG A 34 -2.68 20.95 -42.21
C ARG A 34 -3.66 21.14 -41.05
N HIS A 35 -3.21 21.64 -39.89
CA HIS A 35 -4.07 22.45 -39.03
C HIS A 35 -3.28 23.56 -38.32
N ARG A 36 -3.97 24.70 -38.27
CA ARG A 36 -3.61 26.05 -37.84
C ARG A 36 -3.79 26.17 -36.31
N GLY A 37 -2.93 26.95 -35.65
CA GLY A 37 -3.30 27.73 -34.46
C GLY A 37 -2.54 27.42 -33.17
N ASP A 38 -1.39 28.07 -32.98
CA ASP A 38 -0.82 28.37 -31.65
C ASP A 38 -1.63 29.47 -30.96
N PRO A 39 -1.83 29.41 -29.64
CA PRO A 39 -1.88 30.59 -28.80
C PRO A 39 -0.62 30.72 -27.93
N ALA A 40 -0.07 31.92 -27.94
CA ALA A 40 1.12 32.35 -27.22
C ALA A 40 1.01 32.12 -25.69
N THR A 41 2.07 31.53 -25.12
CA THR A 41 2.34 31.53 -23.67
C THR A 41 3.00 32.84 -23.27
N THR A 42 2.32 33.61 -22.41
CA THR A 42 2.88 34.79 -21.72
C THR A 42 3.90 34.36 -20.65
N PRO A 43 5.02 35.09 -20.44
CA PRO A 43 5.98 34.76 -19.38
C PRO A 43 5.41 35.07 -18.00
N LEU A 44 5.64 34.17 -17.03
CA LEU A 44 5.31 34.36 -15.61
C LEU A 44 6.16 35.49 -14.99
N ASP A 45 5.49 36.41 -14.31
CA ASP A 45 6.10 37.53 -13.58
C ASP A 45 6.73 37.05 -12.26
N LEU A 46 8.04 36.80 -12.30
CA LEU A 46 8.87 36.41 -11.16
C LEU A 46 8.90 37.45 -10.02
N ALA A 47 8.50 38.70 -10.27
CA ALA A 47 8.46 39.72 -9.22
C ALA A 47 7.24 39.56 -8.30
N ALA A 48 6.14 38.97 -8.77
CA ALA A 48 4.96 38.70 -7.96
C ALA A 48 5.21 37.57 -6.94
N ILE A 49 6.00 36.57 -7.32
CA ILE A 49 6.36 35.43 -6.45
C ILE A 49 7.32 35.87 -5.33
N ALA A 50 8.25 36.79 -5.62
CA ALA A 50 9.17 37.32 -4.62
C ALA A 50 8.46 38.21 -3.57
N ARG A 51 7.37 38.88 -3.94
CA ARG A 51 6.62 39.77 -3.04
C ARG A 51 5.75 38.98 -2.05
N ALA A 52 5.16 37.86 -2.48
CA ALA A 52 4.41 36.95 -1.60
C ALA A 52 5.29 36.25 -0.55
N ALA A 53 6.58 36.02 -0.84
CA ALA A 53 7.52 35.41 0.09
C ALA A 53 8.01 36.35 1.20
N ALA A 54 7.90 37.67 1.02
CA ALA A 54 8.31 38.67 2.00
C ALA A 54 7.24 38.96 3.05
N GLU A 55 5.96 38.84 2.70
CA GLU A 55 4.84 39.07 3.63
C GLU A 55 4.68 37.91 4.63
N ALA A 56 5.17 36.71 4.32
CA ALA A 56 5.09 35.55 5.21
C ALA A 56 6.12 35.55 6.38
N ARG A 57 7.01 36.55 6.48
CA ARG A 57 8.07 36.61 7.52
C ARG A 57 7.89 37.72 8.55
N GLY A 58 6.83 38.51 8.48
CA GLY A 58 6.61 39.65 9.37
C GLY A 58 5.52 39.40 10.40
N GLY A 59 5.88 38.83 11.56
CA GLY A 59 5.07 39.04 12.76
C GLY A 59 5.10 37.90 13.77
N VAL A 60 6.03 37.96 14.73
CA VAL A 60 5.76 37.73 16.16
C VAL A 60 6.85 38.46 16.97
N ASP A 61 6.56 39.68 17.43
CA ASP A 61 7.24 40.28 18.58
C ASP A 61 6.14 40.75 19.54
N GLY A 62 6.07 40.12 20.71
CA GLY A 62 5.13 40.45 21.79
C GLY A 62 5.71 40.03 23.15
N PRO A 63 5.60 40.86 24.20
CA PRO A 63 6.50 40.80 25.35
C PRO A 63 6.15 39.72 26.38
N ALA A 64 7.20 39.24 27.06
CA ALA A 64 7.18 38.23 28.10
C ALA A 64 6.37 38.66 29.34
N THR A 65 5.49 37.77 29.81
CA THR A 65 4.80 37.85 31.11
C THR A 65 5.55 36.96 32.12
N PRO A 66 5.78 37.40 33.38
CA PRO A 66 6.58 36.64 34.34
C PRO A 66 5.80 35.47 34.96
N ALA A 67 6.50 34.35 35.12
CA ALA A 67 5.99 33.09 35.67
C ALA A 67 5.78 33.17 37.19
N ALA A 68 4.58 32.80 37.63
CA ALA A 68 4.27 32.51 39.03
C ALA A 68 4.61 31.04 39.36
N ALA A 69 5.27 30.83 40.50
CA ALA A 69 5.67 29.53 41.01
C ALA A 69 4.46 28.69 41.48
N PRO A 70 4.41 27.38 41.20
CA PRO A 70 3.41 26.50 41.79
C PRO A 70 3.84 25.99 43.17
N SER A 71 2.93 26.19 44.12
CA SER A 71 2.90 25.67 45.48
C SER A 71 2.96 24.14 45.52
N GLY A 72 3.70 23.58 46.48
CA GLY A 72 3.87 22.14 46.67
C GLY A 72 2.60 21.38 47.07
N PRO A 73 2.58 20.04 46.91
CA PRO A 73 1.44 19.21 47.28
C PRO A 73 1.41 18.90 48.79
N PRO A 74 0.22 18.70 49.38
CA PRO A 74 0.08 18.32 50.78
C PRO A 74 0.35 16.83 51.02
N THR A 75 1.02 16.56 52.13
CA THR A 75 1.28 15.25 52.74
C THR A 75 -0.02 14.53 53.09
N ALA A 76 -0.22 13.32 52.55
CA ALA A 76 -1.31 12.42 52.94
C ALA A 76 -0.81 11.33 53.91
N ALA A 77 -1.57 11.10 54.97
CA ALA A 77 -1.33 10.15 56.05
C ALA A 77 -1.49 8.67 55.62
N PRO A 78 -0.87 7.71 56.34
CA PRO A 78 -0.92 6.29 55.98
C PRO A 78 -2.27 5.65 56.36
N ARG A 79 -2.95 5.06 55.37
CA ARG A 79 -4.07 4.14 55.58
C ARG A 79 -3.55 2.72 55.75
N THR A 80 -3.85 2.12 56.89
CA THR A 80 -3.70 0.69 57.17
C THR A 80 -4.81 -0.09 56.48
N GLY A 81 -4.44 -0.98 55.56
CA GLY A 81 -5.32 -1.96 54.91
C GLY A 81 -4.95 -3.39 55.31
N PRO A 82 -5.92 -4.34 55.34
CA PRO A 82 -5.73 -5.69 55.85
C PRO A 82 -5.01 -6.64 54.88
N LEU A 83 -4.40 -7.68 55.47
CA LEU A 83 -3.54 -8.71 54.89
C LEU A 83 -4.13 -9.50 53.70
N PRO A 84 -3.26 -10.05 52.81
CA PRO A 84 -3.66 -10.89 51.69
C PRO A 84 -4.03 -12.32 52.11
N THR A 85 -5.08 -12.85 51.48
CA THR A 85 -5.51 -14.26 51.53
C THR A 85 -4.64 -15.12 50.58
N PRO A 86 -4.27 -16.36 50.93
CA PRO A 86 -3.39 -17.19 50.12
C PRO A 86 -4.06 -17.72 48.83
N PRO A 87 -3.26 -18.06 47.79
CA PRO A 87 -3.77 -18.49 46.49
C PRO A 87 -4.36 -19.90 46.52
N ARG A 88 -5.50 -20.05 45.84
CA ARG A 88 -6.22 -21.29 45.61
C ARG A 88 -5.51 -22.09 44.52
N ALA A 89 -5.07 -23.30 44.84
CA ALA A 89 -4.43 -24.22 43.90
C ALA A 89 -5.40 -24.64 42.77
N HIS A 90 -5.06 -24.32 41.53
CA HIS A 90 -5.74 -24.86 40.36
C HIS A 90 -5.13 -26.22 39.98
N ARG A 91 -6.01 -27.22 40.11
CA ARG A 91 -5.85 -28.62 39.75
C ARG A 91 -5.74 -28.77 38.24
N ALA A 92 -4.66 -29.40 37.76
CA ALA A 92 -4.47 -29.77 36.37
C ALA A 92 -5.53 -30.79 35.89
N PRO A 93 -6.11 -30.64 34.68
CA PRO A 93 -6.78 -31.72 34.00
C PRO A 93 -5.80 -32.52 33.11
N ARG A 94 -6.05 -33.82 33.13
CA ARG A 94 -5.26 -34.93 32.58
C ARG A 94 -5.12 -34.86 31.06
N VAL A 95 -3.92 -35.21 30.60
CA VAL A 95 -3.60 -35.60 29.22
C VAL A 95 -4.42 -36.83 28.85
N ARG A 96 -5.20 -36.75 27.76
CA ARG A 96 -5.82 -37.91 27.11
C ARG A 96 -5.11 -38.11 25.78
N ALA A 97 -4.25 -39.12 25.73
CA ALA A 97 -3.63 -39.61 24.51
C ALA A 97 -4.71 -40.19 23.60
N LEU A 98 -4.86 -39.63 22.39
CA LEU A 98 -5.58 -40.26 21.30
C LEU A 98 -4.53 -40.89 20.38
N THR A 99 -4.46 -42.20 20.46
CA THR A 99 -3.83 -43.09 19.49
C THR A 99 -4.56 -42.98 18.15
N THR A 100 -3.92 -42.39 17.13
CA THR A 100 -4.33 -42.54 15.73
C THR A 100 -3.54 -43.68 15.09
N THR A 101 -4.30 -44.70 14.72
CA THR A 101 -3.88 -45.91 14.03
C THR A 101 -3.35 -45.57 12.64
N ARG A 102 -2.18 -46.13 12.29
CA ARG A 102 -1.65 -46.20 10.94
C ARG A 102 -2.62 -46.95 10.03
N ALA A 103 -3.01 -46.34 8.91
CA ALA A 103 -3.47 -47.07 7.73
C ALA A 103 -2.39 -46.93 6.65
N ALA A 104 -1.77 -48.07 6.36
CA ALA A 104 -0.84 -48.26 5.26
C ALA A 104 -1.63 -48.56 3.97
N GLY A 105 -1.05 -48.15 2.84
CA GLY A 105 -1.13 -48.89 1.58
C GLY A 105 -2.23 -48.49 0.60
N ALA A 106 -1.83 -47.82 -0.47
CA ALA A 106 -2.00 -48.36 -1.83
C ALA A 106 -1.12 -47.55 -2.80
N LEU A 107 0.05 -48.11 -3.10
CA LEU A 107 0.92 -47.72 -4.20
C LEU A 107 0.32 -48.33 -5.47
N ALA A 108 -0.13 -47.53 -6.43
CA ALA A 108 -0.54 -48.01 -7.75
C ALA A 108 0.52 -47.61 -8.78
N LEU A 109 1.17 -48.66 -9.29
CA LEU A 109 2.06 -48.74 -10.45
C LEU A 109 1.48 -47.99 -11.67
N PHE A 110 2.27 -47.14 -12.30
CA PHE A 110 2.15 -46.90 -13.75
C PHE A 110 3.47 -47.25 -14.42
N GLY A 111 3.37 -48.26 -15.29
CA GLY A 111 4.46 -48.83 -16.05
C GLY A 111 4.97 -47.90 -17.15
N ALA A 112 6.24 -48.15 -17.45
CA ALA A 112 7.03 -47.52 -18.49
C ALA A 112 6.46 -47.69 -19.90
N LEU A 113 6.61 -46.66 -20.72
CA LEU A 113 6.81 -46.84 -22.16
C LEU A 113 8.12 -46.16 -22.57
N ALA A 114 9.01 -46.99 -23.12
CA ALA A 114 10.24 -46.60 -23.74
C ALA A 114 9.98 -45.93 -25.10
N GLY A 115 10.78 -44.92 -25.43
CA GLY A 115 10.80 -44.27 -26.73
C GLY A 115 12.05 -43.41 -26.87
N ALA A 116 13.14 -44.06 -27.27
CA ALA A 116 14.40 -43.40 -27.61
C ALA A 116 14.23 -42.54 -28.88
N SER A 117 14.85 -41.37 -28.90
CA SER A 117 15.27 -40.70 -30.12
C SER A 117 16.55 -39.90 -29.87
N VAL A 118 17.42 -39.97 -30.86
CA VAL A 118 18.85 -39.72 -30.86
C VAL A 118 19.18 -38.23 -30.90
N ALA A 119 20.36 -37.89 -30.36
CA ALA A 119 20.99 -36.59 -30.27
C ALA A 119 21.15 -35.83 -31.60
N ALA A 120 21.12 -34.50 -31.52
CA ALA A 120 21.93 -33.63 -32.35
C ALA A 120 22.39 -32.42 -31.52
N ALA A 121 23.71 -32.34 -31.31
CA ALA A 121 24.37 -31.18 -30.74
C ALA A 121 24.39 -30.03 -31.76
N SER A 122 24.11 -28.81 -31.29
CA SER A 122 24.31 -27.57 -32.03
C SER A 122 24.75 -26.50 -31.04
N THR A 123 26.06 -26.29 -30.97
CA THR A 123 26.70 -25.15 -30.30
C THR A 123 26.60 -23.91 -31.19
N GLY A 124 25.88 -22.89 -30.72
CA GLY A 124 25.87 -21.55 -31.30
C GLY A 124 25.30 -20.54 -30.29
N PRO A 125 25.81 -19.31 -30.20
CA PRO A 125 25.42 -18.36 -29.18
C PRO A 125 24.10 -17.68 -29.56
N THR A 126 23.03 -18.02 -28.85
CA THR A 126 21.75 -17.30 -28.99
C THR A 126 21.81 -16.04 -28.12
N PHE A 127 21.82 -14.88 -28.77
CA PHE A 127 21.42 -13.63 -28.14
C PHE A 127 19.98 -13.81 -27.62
N LEU A 128 19.80 -13.73 -26.31
CA LEU A 128 18.49 -13.69 -25.66
C LEU A 128 17.77 -12.42 -26.13
N ALA A 129 16.87 -12.60 -27.09
CA ALA A 129 15.83 -11.65 -27.39
C ALA A 129 14.87 -11.59 -26.19
N ASP A 130 14.47 -10.37 -25.82
CA ASP A 130 13.50 -10.11 -24.75
C ASP A 130 12.21 -10.89 -24.98
N PRO A 131 11.68 -11.61 -23.96
CA PRO A 131 10.35 -12.18 -24.06
C PRO A 131 9.28 -11.06 -24.09
N PRO A 132 8.20 -11.21 -24.86
CA PRO A 132 7.15 -10.22 -24.97
C PRO A 132 6.46 -9.95 -23.63
N ALA A 133 6.06 -8.70 -23.41
CA ALA A 133 5.35 -8.25 -22.21
C ALA A 133 4.10 -9.10 -21.95
N ASP A 134 4.02 -9.62 -20.72
CA ASP A 134 2.93 -10.43 -20.18
C ASP A 134 1.59 -9.66 -20.22
N THR A 135 0.69 -10.09 -21.10
CA THR A 135 -0.65 -9.52 -21.27
C THR A 135 -1.69 -10.18 -20.39
N GLY A 136 -1.33 -11.00 -19.38
CA GLY A 136 -2.26 -11.69 -18.47
C GLY A 136 -3.57 -10.94 -18.27
N GLU A 137 -4.55 -11.33 -19.08
CA GLU A 137 -5.82 -10.63 -19.26
C GLU A 137 -6.77 -11.19 -18.20
N PHE A 138 -7.26 -10.31 -17.33
CA PHE A 138 -8.29 -10.66 -16.36
C PHE A 138 -9.60 -10.86 -17.12
N VAL A 139 -9.91 -12.10 -17.49
CA VAL A 139 -11.23 -12.46 -18.01
C VAL A 139 -12.21 -12.51 -16.84
N ARG A 140 -13.08 -11.50 -16.74
CA ARG A 140 -14.25 -11.54 -15.85
C ARG A 140 -15.44 -12.20 -16.58
N PRO A 141 -16.34 -12.92 -15.88
CA PRO A 141 -17.61 -13.35 -16.45
C PRO A 141 -18.56 -12.16 -16.60
N ASP A 142 -19.10 -11.98 -17.81
CA ASP A 142 -20.09 -10.95 -18.14
C ASP A 142 -21.37 -11.12 -17.33
N THR A 143 -21.68 -10.17 -16.45
CA THR A 143 -23.03 -9.99 -15.90
C THR A 143 -23.86 -9.19 -16.89
N GLN A 144 -24.68 -9.89 -17.70
CA GLN A 144 -25.70 -9.26 -18.54
C GLN A 144 -26.73 -8.51 -17.69
N ALA A 145 -26.74 -7.18 -17.82
CA ALA A 145 -27.83 -6.34 -17.33
C ALA A 145 -29.02 -6.42 -18.30
N VAL A 146 -30.11 -7.06 -17.85
CA VAL A 146 -31.41 -7.03 -18.52
C VAL A 146 -32.08 -5.69 -18.21
N ALA A 147 -32.27 -4.86 -19.24
CA ALA A 147 -33.07 -3.64 -19.14
C ALA A 147 -34.58 -3.98 -19.17
N PRO A 148 -35.42 -3.40 -18.28
CA PRO A 148 -36.85 -3.44 -18.48
C PRO A 148 -37.31 -2.32 -19.42
N ALA A 149 -38.22 -2.69 -20.31
CA ALA A 149 -38.87 -1.87 -21.31
C ALA A 149 -39.70 -0.73 -20.70
N GLY A 150 -39.69 0.40 -21.41
CA GLY A 150 -40.42 1.61 -21.03
C GLY A 150 -41.94 1.49 -21.16
N VAL A 151 -42.60 2.33 -20.38
CA VAL A 151 -43.99 2.76 -20.60
C VAL A 151 -44.01 4.27 -20.41
N SER A 152 -44.27 5.00 -21.49
CA SER A 152 -44.45 6.45 -21.46
C SER A 152 -45.92 6.77 -21.22
N GLU A 153 -46.25 7.40 -20.09
CA GLU A 153 -47.56 7.96 -19.83
C GLU A 153 -47.44 9.49 -19.74
N ALA A 154 -48.21 10.20 -20.57
CA ALA A 154 -48.21 11.65 -20.64
C ALA A 154 -49.07 12.23 -19.51
N VAL A 155 -48.42 12.90 -18.54
CA VAL A 155 -49.10 13.58 -17.43
C VAL A 155 -49.21 15.08 -17.74
N ALA A 156 -50.44 15.59 -17.71
CA ALA A 156 -50.77 17.01 -17.89
C ALA A 156 -50.21 17.90 -16.75
N PRO A 157 -49.91 19.18 -17.02
CA PRO A 157 -49.35 20.08 -16.02
C PRO A 157 -50.40 20.48 -14.97
N ARG A 158 -50.18 20.08 -13.72
CA ARG A 158 -50.93 20.56 -12.55
C ARG A 158 -50.20 21.77 -11.98
N VAL A 159 -50.83 22.94 -12.03
CA VAL A 159 -50.35 24.17 -11.39
C VAL A 159 -50.59 24.04 -9.88
N SER A 160 -49.50 23.92 -9.12
CA SER A 160 -49.54 23.93 -7.65
C SER A 160 -49.50 25.38 -7.13
N PRO A 161 -50.32 25.73 -6.12
CA PRO A 161 -50.27 27.05 -5.50
C PRO A 161 -48.94 27.25 -4.75
N HIS A 162 -48.38 28.45 -4.89
CA HIS A 162 -47.16 28.88 -4.22
C HIS A 162 -47.42 29.02 -2.71
N THR A 163 -46.91 28.07 -1.92
CA THR A 163 -46.78 28.22 -0.47
C THR A 163 -45.47 28.93 -0.18
N THR A 164 -45.55 30.11 0.44
CA THR A 164 -44.41 30.89 0.92
C THR A 164 -43.59 30.06 1.91
N ALA A 165 -42.36 29.72 1.51
CA ALA A 165 -41.42 28.97 2.34
C ALA A 165 -40.93 29.84 3.51
N PRO A 166 -40.97 29.35 4.77
CA PRO A 166 -40.39 30.06 5.91
C PRO A 166 -38.87 30.17 5.78
N ALA A 167 -38.33 31.29 6.31
CA ALA A 167 -36.91 31.62 6.26
C ALA A 167 -36.06 30.51 6.90
N PRO A 168 -34.88 30.19 6.31
CA PRO A 168 -34.01 29.13 6.82
C PRO A 168 -33.44 29.51 8.19
N THR A 169 -33.75 28.71 9.20
CA THR A 169 -33.13 28.79 10.52
C THR A 169 -31.65 28.40 10.40
N ALA A 170 -30.75 29.35 10.65
CA ALA A 170 -29.32 29.11 10.69
C ALA A 170 -29.00 28.04 11.74
N THR A 171 -28.70 26.83 11.28
CA THR A 171 -28.24 25.73 12.14
C THR A 171 -26.73 25.90 12.29
N THR A 172 -26.31 26.39 13.45
CA THR A 172 -24.89 26.46 13.83
C THR A 172 -24.33 25.04 13.83
N THR A 173 -23.56 24.70 12.79
CA THR A 173 -22.87 23.42 12.69
C THR A 173 -21.78 23.40 13.76
N ALA A 174 -21.92 22.51 14.74
CA ALA A 174 -20.90 22.31 15.76
C ALA A 174 -19.57 21.92 15.10
N ALA A 175 -18.48 22.58 15.51
CA ALA A 175 -17.15 22.26 15.03
C ALA A 175 -16.86 20.76 15.30
N PRO A 176 -16.27 20.04 14.32
CA PRO A 176 -15.95 18.62 14.50
C PRO A 176 -15.02 18.45 15.70
N ALA A 177 -15.40 17.57 16.62
CA ALA A 177 -14.57 17.23 17.76
C ALA A 177 -13.27 16.60 17.25
N THR A 178 -12.14 17.24 17.57
CA THR A 178 -10.80 16.70 17.36
C THR A 178 -10.69 15.39 18.14
N THR A 179 -10.74 14.27 17.41
CA THR A 179 -10.56 12.94 18.02
C THR A 179 -9.07 12.78 18.27
N THR A 180 -8.65 12.83 19.53
CA THR A 180 -7.24 12.67 19.91
C THR A 180 -6.75 11.29 19.46
N LYS A 181 -5.85 11.26 18.46
CA LYS A 181 -5.21 10.02 17.97
C LYS A 181 -4.45 9.36 19.12
N PRO A 182 -4.60 8.03 19.34
CA PRO A 182 -3.82 7.32 20.36
C PRO A 182 -2.31 7.48 20.10
N ALA A 183 -1.55 7.76 21.15
CA ALA A 183 -0.10 7.82 21.05
C ALA A 183 0.48 6.47 20.57
N PRO A 184 1.60 6.47 19.82
CA PRO A 184 2.29 5.24 19.45
C PRO A 184 2.62 4.41 20.70
N ARG A 185 2.24 3.13 20.69
CA ARG A 185 2.52 2.22 21.79
C ARG A 185 3.81 1.46 21.47
N ASP A 186 4.85 1.64 22.29
CA ASP A 186 5.98 0.71 22.30
C ASP A 186 5.50 -0.61 22.92
N ASP A 187 5.39 -1.62 22.08
CA ASP A 187 4.93 -2.97 22.41
C ASP A 187 6.09 -3.98 22.40
N GLY A 188 7.34 -3.50 22.37
CA GLY A 188 8.55 -4.33 22.44
C GLY A 188 8.91 -5.05 21.13
N GLY A 189 8.23 -4.77 20.03
CA GLY A 189 8.59 -5.32 18.72
C GLY A 189 9.77 -4.59 18.05
N ARG A 190 10.25 -5.17 16.95
CA ARG A 190 11.43 -4.69 16.22
C ARG A 190 11.09 -4.36 14.77
N THR A 191 11.52 -3.19 14.32
CA THR A 191 11.55 -2.84 12.89
C THR A 191 12.60 -3.71 12.19
N LEU A 192 12.19 -4.49 11.22
CA LEU A 192 13.07 -5.40 10.45
C LEU A 192 13.57 -4.75 9.17
N TRP A 193 12.78 -3.87 8.59
CA TRP A 193 13.10 -3.13 7.37
C TRP A 193 12.40 -1.77 7.40
N SER A 194 13.03 -0.75 6.84
CA SER A 194 12.45 0.59 6.63
C SER A 194 12.91 1.15 5.30
N ALA A 195 12.04 1.90 4.63
CA ALA A 195 12.40 2.52 3.37
C ALA A 195 13.46 3.61 3.55
N ASP A 196 13.33 4.43 4.60
CA ASP A 196 14.13 5.63 4.85
C ASP A 196 14.38 6.45 3.56
N PHE A 197 13.28 6.92 2.95
CA PHE A 197 13.33 7.66 1.68
C PHE A 197 14.17 8.95 1.75
N ARG A 198 14.38 9.50 2.95
CA ARG A 198 15.13 10.74 3.14
C ARG A 198 16.63 10.50 3.05
N GLU A 199 17.13 9.50 3.77
CA GLU A 199 18.58 9.26 3.87
C GLU A 199 19.05 8.16 2.91
N ALA A 200 18.28 7.08 2.77
CA ALA A 200 18.63 5.94 1.92
C ALA A 200 18.05 6.04 0.50
N GLY A 201 17.05 6.88 0.29
CA GLY A 201 16.37 7.00 -0.99
C GLY A 201 15.75 5.67 -1.45
N LEU A 202 16.24 5.12 -2.57
CA LEU A 202 15.81 3.82 -3.10
C LEU A 202 16.80 2.68 -2.78
N ALA A 203 17.86 2.93 -2.00
CA ALA A 203 18.88 1.91 -1.73
C ALA A 203 18.35 0.68 -0.97
N ASN A 204 17.24 0.83 -0.24
CA ASN A 204 16.58 -0.27 0.48
C ASN A 204 15.58 -1.05 -0.38
N PHE A 205 15.48 -0.75 -1.68
CA PHE A 205 14.61 -1.43 -2.63
C PHE A 205 15.44 -2.25 -3.61
N LYS A 206 14.88 -3.37 -4.07
CA LYS A 206 15.51 -4.18 -5.10
C LYS A 206 15.51 -3.41 -6.42
N SER A 207 16.64 -3.49 -7.13
CA SER A 207 16.71 -3.06 -8.52
C SER A 207 16.04 -4.10 -9.41
N THR A 208 14.74 -3.93 -9.65
CA THR A 208 13.97 -4.81 -10.52
C THR A 208 13.78 -4.13 -11.89
N PRO A 209 14.22 -4.74 -13.00
CA PRO A 209 14.00 -4.20 -14.35
C PRO A 209 12.51 -4.27 -14.76
N TRP A 210 11.72 -5.02 -13.99
CA TRP A 210 10.29 -5.13 -14.11
C TRP A 210 9.65 -4.09 -13.19
N ASN A 211 8.74 -3.28 -13.71
CA ASN A 211 7.50 -2.83 -13.04
C ASN A 211 6.94 -1.51 -13.58
N ASN A 212 7.49 -0.95 -14.66
CA ASN A 212 6.86 0.17 -15.34
C ASN A 212 6.21 -0.30 -16.65
N GLN A 213 4.88 -0.24 -16.71
CA GLN A 213 4.09 -0.53 -17.91
C GLN A 213 3.11 0.61 -18.13
N GLY A 214 3.35 1.42 -19.17
CA GLY A 214 2.54 2.62 -19.43
C GLY A 214 2.74 3.75 -18.40
N ALA A 215 3.86 3.76 -17.67
CA ALA A 215 4.21 4.77 -16.68
C ALA A 215 5.72 5.03 -16.65
N LYS A 216 6.12 6.15 -16.03
CA LYS A 216 7.52 6.43 -15.71
C LYS A 216 7.90 5.76 -14.39
N SER A 217 9.20 5.59 -14.16
CA SER A 217 9.72 5.20 -12.84
C SER A 217 9.27 6.16 -11.74
N PRO A 218 9.07 5.69 -10.50
CA PRO A 218 8.76 6.56 -9.38
C PRO A 218 9.91 7.51 -9.08
N THR A 219 9.59 8.64 -8.43
CA THR A 219 10.55 9.69 -8.10
C THR A 219 10.62 9.93 -6.59
N LEU A 220 11.81 10.27 -6.11
CA LEU A 220 12.01 10.72 -4.73
C LEU A 220 11.95 12.24 -4.68
N ALA A 221 11.10 12.78 -3.79
CA ALA A 221 11.04 14.21 -3.52
C ALA A 221 10.59 14.46 -2.08
N GLY A 222 11.31 15.31 -1.34
CA GLY A 222 10.94 15.68 0.02
C GLY A 222 10.90 14.52 1.02
N GLY A 223 11.69 13.46 0.81
CA GLY A 223 11.64 12.24 1.63
C GLY A 223 10.40 11.37 1.39
N LEU A 224 9.77 11.53 0.23
CA LEU A 224 8.61 10.73 -0.20
C LEU A 224 8.92 9.99 -1.49
N LEU A 225 8.31 8.82 -1.66
CA LEU A 225 8.31 8.08 -2.91
C LEU A 225 7.03 8.37 -3.69
N ASN A 226 7.15 8.96 -4.88
CA ASN A 226 6.03 9.46 -5.67
C ASN A 226 5.82 8.62 -6.92
N PHE A 227 4.56 8.33 -7.22
CA PHE A 227 4.14 7.60 -8.40
C PHE A 227 3.20 8.47 -9.24
N LEU A 228 3.41 8.44 -10.55
CA LEU A 228 2.50 9.01 -11.54
C LEU A 228 2.12 7.92 -12.54
N MET A 229 0.83 7.59 -12.56
CA MET A 229 0.23 6.69 -13.52
C MET A 229 -0.57 7.51 -14.55
N PRO A 230 -0.10 7.63 -15.80
CA PRO A 230 -0.91 8.19 -16.88
C PRO A 230 -2.22 7.43 -17.08
N GLY A 231 -3.26 8.09 -17.60
CA GLY A 231 -4.49 7.43 -18.03
C GLY A 231 -4.21 6.24 -18.95
N GLY A 232 -4.85 5.09 -18.69
CA GLY A 232 -4.60 3.84 -19.40
C GLY A 232 -3.25 3.16 -19.11
N GLY A 233 -2.40 3.76 -18.27
CA GLY A 233 -1.19 3.11 -17.76
C GLY A 233 -1.54 1.97 -16.80
N LYS A 234 -0.69 0.94 -16.79
CA LYS A 234 -0.94 -0.32 -16.09
C LYS A 234 -0.17 -0.42 -14.78
N ARG A 235 1.14 -0.17 -14.76
CA ARG A 235 2.00 -0.52 -13.61
C ARG A 235 3.17 0.44 -13.40
N SER A 236 3.42 0.80 -12.14
CA SER A 236 4.64 1.44 -11.64
C SER A 236 4.79 1.04 -10.18
N GLU A 237 5.72 0.14 -9.87
CA GLU A 237 5.87 -0.45 -8.53
C GLU A 237 7.33 -0.68 -8.18
N VAL A 238 7.63 -0.67 -6.89
CA VAL A 238 8.93 -1.04 -6.32
C VAL A 238 8.78 -2.22 -5.38
N GLU A 239 9.89 -2.93 -5.16
CA GLU A 239 9.96 -4.08 -4.27
C GLU A 239 10.94 -3.77 -3.14
N PRO A 240 10.51 -3.74 -1.87
CA PRO A 240 11.42 -3.69 -0.73
C PRO A 240 12.50 -4.77 -0.82
N ASP A 241 13.74 -4.43 -0.51
CA ASP A 241 14.81 -5.42 -0.35
C ASP A 241 14.67 -6.12 1.00
N PHE A 242 13.65 -6.98 1.06
CA PHE A 242 13.33 -7.80 2.20
C PHE A 242 13.32 -9.28 1.78
N LYS A 243 13.46 -10.17 2.78
CA LYS A 243 13.40 -11.61 2.54
C LYS A 243 12.04 -12.01 1.97
N SER A 244 12.00 -13.17 1.31
CA SER A 244 10.75 -13.82 0.96
C SER A 244 9.91 -14.14 2.20
N LEU A 245 8.60 -14.14 2.01
CA LEU A 245 7.55 -14.36 3.00
C LEU A 245 7.02 -15.77 2.81
N SER A 246 7.29 -16.64 3.78
CA SER A 246 7.01 -18.07 3.68
C SER A 246 5.85 -18.51 4.58
N GLU A 247 5.39 -19.74 4.40
CA GLU A 247 4.40 -20.37 5.27
C GLU A 247 4.78 -20.24 6.76
N GLY A 248 3.87 -19.72 7.57
CA GLY A 248 4.02 -19.48 9.00
C GLY A 248 4.65 -18.14 9.39
N ASP A 249 5.19 -17.36 8.45
CA ASP A 249 5.68 -16.01 8.75
C ASP A 249 4.53 -15.10 9.23
N GLU A 250 4.79 -14.22 10.19
CA GLU A 250 3.84 -13.20 10.65
C GLU A 250 4.56 -11.86 10.81
N TYR A 251 4.10 -10.84 10.09
CA TYR A 251 4.70 -9.51 10.10
C TYR A 251 3.65 -8.39 10.08
N TYR A 252 4.10 -7.21 10.49
CA TYR A 252 3.39 -5.95 10.32
C TYR A 252 4.02 -5.16 9.19
N PHE A 253 3.18 -4.59 8.33
CA PHE A 253 3.54 -3.73 7.20
C PHE A 253 2.86 -2.39 7.44
N GLY A 254 3.64 -1.37 7.78
CA GLY A 254 3.13 -0.04 8.08
C GLY A 254 3.62 0.98 7.07
N PHE A 255 2.74 1.88 6.64
CA PHE A 255 3.08 2.97 5.74
C PHE A 255 2.07 4.11 5.79
N SER A 256 2.51 5.28 5.32
CA SER A 256 1.64 6.41 5.02
C SER A 256 1.47 6.49 3.51
N VAL A 257 0.24 6.69 3.05
CA VAL A 257 -0.08 6.94 1.64
C VAL A 257 -0.87 8.23 1.52
N ARG A 258 -0.54 9.04 0.51
CA ARG A 258 -1.34 10.19 0.11
C ARG A 258 -1.76 10.00 -1.33
N LEU A 259 -3.05 9.82 -1.55
CA LEU A 259 -3.64 9.91 -2.87
C LEU A 259 -3.74 11.40 -3.22
N ALA A 260 -3.28 11.82 -4.41
CA ALA A 260 -3.43 13.22 -4.82
C ALA A 260 -4.91 13.63 -4.86
N PRO A 261 -5.26 14.92 -4.71
CA PRO A 261 -6.67 15.36 -4.72
C PRO A 261 -7.47 14.93 -5.95
N ASP A 262 -6.80 14.75 -7.09
CA ASP A 262 -7.35 14.31 -8.38
C ASP A 262 -7.27 12.79 -8.61
N PHE A 263 -6.84 12.00 -7.62
CA PHE A 263 -6.74 10.55 -7.76
C PHE A 263 -8.13 9.93 -8.01
N PRO A 264 -8.29 9.03 -8.99
CA PRO A 264 -9.59 8.48 -9.37
C PRO A 264 -10.05 7.41 -8.39
N VAL A 265 -10.54 7.79 -7.21
CA VAL A 265 -11.00 6.84 -6.18
C VAL A 265 -12.37 6.22 -6.48
N ASN A 266 -13.22 6.91 -7.25
CA ASN A 266 -14.60 6.49 -7.55
C ASN A 266 -14.70 5.63 -8.81
N THR A 267 -13.75 4.72 -9.01
CA THR A 267 -13.79 3.71 -10.08
C THR A 267 -14.18 2.37 -9.49
N SER A 268 -14.99 1.61 -10.21
CA SER A 268 -15.34 0.22 -9.90
C SER A 268 -14.23 -0.76 -10.30
N ASP A 269 -13.23 -0.30 -11.04
CA ASP A 269 -12.07 -1.10 -11.43
C ASP A 269 -10.94 -1.03 -10.41
N TRP A 270 -10.04 -2.00 -10.48
CA TRP A 270 -9.02 -2.22 -9.47
C TRP A 270 -7.84 -1.25 -9.62
N GLN A 271 -7.37 -0.72 -8.49
CA GLN A 271 -6.13 0.06 -8.38
C GLN A 271 -5.33 -0.42 -7.16
N VAL A 272 -4.50 -1.42 -7.36
CA VAL A 272 -3.63 -2.01 -6.34
C VAL A 272 -2.52 -1.02 -5.99
N ILE A 273 -2.35 -0.77 -4.70
CA ILE A 273 -1.28 0.08 -4.17
C ILE A 273 -0.23 -0.71 -3.38
N THR A 274 -0.57 -1.93 -2.96
CA THR A 274 0.36 -2.86 -2.31
C THR A 274 -0.09 -4.27 -2.62
N GLN A 275 0.84 -5.16 -2.96
CA GLN A 275 0.54 -6.58 -3.18
C GLN A 275 1.57 -7.46 -2.51
N PHE A 276 1.09 -8.59 -1.99
CA PHE A 276 1.89 -9.72 -1.54
C PHE A 276 1.85 -10.73 -2.67
N LYS A 277 2.86 -10.68 -3.51
CA LYS A 277 2.90 -11.40 -4.78
C LYS A 277 3.67 -12.70 -4.59
N ASN A 278 3.09 -13.82 -4.99
CA ASN A 278 3.80 -15.09 -5.03
C ASN A 278 4.82 -15.13 -6.18
N ASP A 279 5.86 -15.93 -6.00
CA ASP A 279 6.82 -16.23 -7.05
C ASP A 279 6.15 -16.82 -8.30
N GLY A 280 6.46 -16.24 -9.47
CA GLY A 280 5.94 -16.64 -10.76
C GLY A 280 4.75 -15.83 -11.28
N THR A 281 4.10 -16.36 -12.31
CA THR A 281 2.97 -15.72 -13.01
C THR A 281 1.66 -15.89 -12.24
N GLY A 282 0.69 -14.99 -12.47
CA GLY A 282 -0.67 -15.11 -11.94
C GLY A 282 -1.09 -13.97 -11.01
N THR A 283 -2.20 -14.15 -10.32
CA THR A 283 -2.77 -13.20 -9.36
C THR A 283 -2.00 -13.20 -8.04
N PRO A 284 -1.95 -12.08 -7.30
CA PRO A 284 -1.47 -12.11 -5.92
C PRO A 284 -2.50 -12.81 -5.02
N PRO A 285 -2.07 -13.60 -4.02
CA PRO A 285 -2.96 -14.16 -3.01
C PRO A 285 -3.57 -13.09 -2.10
N LEU A 286 -2.88 -11.95 -1.94
CA LEU A 286 -3.31 -10.85 -1.09
C LEU A 286 -2.82 -9.50 -1.65
N GLU A 287 -3.70 -8.51 -1.66
CA GLU A 287 -3.41 -7.15 -2.09
C GLU A 287 -4.22 -6.12 -1.29
N LEU A 288 -3.74 -4.88 -1.30
CA LEU A 288 -4.45 -3.70 -0.86
C LEU A 288 -4.69 -2.82 -2.08
N LYS A 289 -5.96 -2.50 -2.34
CA LYS A 289 -6.38 -1.68 -3.48
C LYS A 289 -7.27 -0.52 -3.08
N VAL A 290 -7.40 0.42 -4.01
CA VAL A 290 -8.38 1.51 -4.00
C VAL A 290 -9.47 1.17 -5.02
N GLN A 291 -10.72 1.13 -4.56
CA GLN A 291 -11.89 0.89 -5.40
C GLN A 291 -13.12 1.50 -4.72
N ASP A 292 -14.03 2.09 -5.49
CA ASP A 292 -15.31 2.62 -5.00
C ASP A 292 -15.18 3.56 -3.77
N GLY A 293 -14.13 4.39 -3.76
CA GLY A 293 -13.84 5.34 -2.68
C GLY A 293 -13.29 4.70 -1.39
N LYS A 294 -12.89 3.42 -1.42
CA LYS A 294 -12.42 2.66 -0.26
C LYS A 294 -11.01 2.11 -0.46
N PHE A 295 -10.32 1.89 0.65
CA PHE A 295 -9.23 0.93 0.74
C PHE A 295 -9.81 -0.45 1.03
N LEU A 296 -9.39 -1.46 0.26
CA LEU A 296 -9.85 -2.85 0.41
C LEU A 296 -8.67 -3.80 0.45
N ILE A 297 -8.74 -4.76 1.36
CA ILE A 297 -7.97 -6.00 1.26
C ILE A 297 -8.68 -6.92 0.27
N ASP A 298 -7.96 -7.41 -0.72
CA ASP A 298 -8.45 -8.28 -1.79
C ASP A 298 -7.42 -9.37 -2.10
N GLY A 299 -7.72 -10.27 -3.03
CA GLY A 299 -6.80 -11.33 -3.43
C GLY A 299 -7.47 -12.39 -4.30
N ASP A 300 -6.64 -13.31 -4.80
CA ASP A 300 -7.08 -14.42 -5.65
C ASP A 300 -7.90 -13.95 -6.87
N GLY A 301 -7.49 -12.82 -7.46
CA GLY A 301 -8.16 -12.24 -8.63
C GLY A 301 -9.57 -11.73 -8.36
N GLY A 302 -9.89 -11.33 -7.13
CA GLY A 302 -11.23 -10.91 -6.73
C GLY A 302 -12.05 -12.01 -6.04
N GLY A 303 -11.42 -13.12 -5.64
CA GLY A 303 -12.08 -14.21 -4.92
C GLY A 303 -12.60 -13.81 -3.54
N PHE A 304 -12.04 -12.75 -2.95
CA PHE A 304 -12.53 -12.15 -1.71
C PHE A 304 -12.24 -10.65 -1.67
N SER A 305 -13.02 -9.90 -0.87
CA SER A 305 -12.73 -8.50 -0.59
C SER A 305 -13.18 -8.11 0.82
N LYS A 306 -12.41 -7.24 1.48
CA LYS A 306 -12.67 -6.75 2.83
C LYS A 306 -12.32 -5.27 2.94
N VAL A 307 -13.34 -4.45 3.24
CA VAL A 307 -13.16 -3.00 3.41
C VAL A 307 -12.27 -2.72 4.63
N VAL A 308 -11.21 -1.94 4.40
CA VAL A 308 -10.38 -1.34 5.45
C VAL A 308 -11.04 -0.03 5.90
N GLY A 309 -11.29 0.88 4.97
CA GLY A 309 -11.95 2.16 5.26
C GLY A 309 -11.94 3.09 4.07
N ASP A 310 -12.11 4.39 4.31
CA ASP A 310 -12.25 5.38 3.25
C ASP A 310 -10.90 5.72 2.62
N ALA A 311 -10.87 5.78 1.29
CA ALA A 311 -9.73 6.28 0.52
C ALA A 311 -9.99 7.74 0.15
N THR A 312 -9.63 8.65 1.05
CA THR A 312 -9.91 10.09 0.91
C THR A 312 -8.75 10.80 0.17
N PRO A 313 -8.96 11.29 -1.06
CA PRO A 313 -7.94 12.04 -1.80
C PRO A 313 -7.48 13.31 -1.06
N GLY A 314 -6.22 13.69 -1.29
CA GLY A 314 -5.62 14.91 -0.76
C GLY A 314 -5.11 14.81 0.69
N GLN A 315 -5.48 13.75 1.41
CA GLN A 315 -5.11 13.52 2.81
C GLN A 315 -4.06 12.42 2.93
N TRP A 316 -3.21 12.52 3.96
CA TRP A 316 -2.38 11.39 4.36
C TRP A 316 -3.25 10.38 5.10
N THR A 317 -3.14 9.12 4.71
CA THR A 317 -3.73 7.98 5.41
C THR A 317 -2.63 7.05 5.88
N HIS A 318 -2.68 6.68 7.15
CA HIS A 318 -1.75 5.73 7.73
C HIS A 318 -2.37 4.34 7.76
N LEU A 319 -1.74 3.39 7.09
CA LEU A 319 -2.22 2.01 7.01
C LEU A 319 -1.22 1.09 7.68
N VAL A 320 -1.73 0.15 8.46
CA VAL A 320 -0.94 -0.97 8.95
C VAL A 320 -1.69 -2.25 8.64
N LEU A 321 -0.98 -3.22 8.08
CA LEU A 321 -1.46 -4.58 7.87
C LEU A 321 -0.65 -5.52 8.75
N LYS A 322 -1.32 -6.36 9.55
CA LYS A 322 -0.70 -7.54 10.17
C LYS A 322 -1.07 -8.73 9.30
N VAL A 323 -0.10 -9.44 8.76
CA VAL A 323 -0.34 -10.59 7.89
C VAL A 323 0.37 -11.81 8.45
N LYS A 324 -0.40 -12.87 8.72
CA LYS A 324 0.12 -14.22 8.90
C LYS A 324 0.05 -14.92 7.54
N PHE A 325 1.21 -15.30 7.03
CA PHE A 325 1.38 -15.93 5.72
C PHE A 325 1.11 -17.43 5.82
N SER A 326 0.03 -17.89 5.19
CA SER A 326 -0.28 -19.31 5.10
C SER A 326 -1.23 -19.57 3.93
N SER A 327 -1.04 -20.74 3.31
CA SER A 327 -1.92 -21.26 2.26
C SER A 327 -3.24 -21.85 2.78
N SER A 328 -3.44 -21.95 4.09
CA SER A 328 -4.64 -22.58 4.67
C SER A 328 -5.22 -21.88 5.90
N ASP A 329 -4.39 -21.30 6.77
CA ASP A 329 -4.82 -20.66 8.02
C ASP A 329 -4.26 -19.24 8.19
N GLY A 330 -4.04 -18.58 7.04
CA GLY A 330 -3.53 -17.22 6.94
C GLY A 330 -4.55 -16.20 7.41
N THR A 331 -4.07 -15.13 8.04
CA THR A 331 -4.95 -14.06 8.56
C THR A 331 -4.41 -12.68 8.24
N VAL A 332 -5.32 -11.71 8.17
CA VAL A 332 -5.02 -10.29 7.97
C VAL A 332 -5.77 -9.47 9.00
N SER A 333 -5.07 -8.58 9.68
CA SER A 333 -5.67 -7.48 10.44
C SER A 333 -5.27 -6.16 9.80
N ALA A 334 -6.16 -5.16 9.84
CA ALA A 334 -5.89 -3.86 9.25
C ALA A 334 -6.23 -2.72 10.20
N TRP A 335 -5.37 -1.70 10.20
CA TRP A 335 -5.58 -0.42 10.89
C TRP A 335 -5.55 0.70 9.86
N GLN A 336 -6.42 1.69 10.08
CA GLN A 336 -6.40 2.96 9.37
C GLN A 336 -6.35 4.08 10.39
N ASP A 337 -5.35 4.94 10.27
CA ASP A 337 -5.14 6.12 11.13
C ASP A 337 -5.09 5.76 12.63
N GLY A 338 -4.51 4.61 12.93
CA GLY A 338 -4.36 4.07 14.29
C GLY A 338 -5.60 3.34 14.82
N VAL A 339 -6.72 3.35 14.09
CA VAL A 339 -7.95 2.63 14.45
C VAL A 339 -7.97 1.26 13.78
N GLN A 340 -8.10 0.19 14.58
CA GLN A 340 -8.27 -1.15 14.04
C GLN A 340 -9.61 -1.26 13.32
N ARG A 341 -9.57 -1.58 12.03
CA ARG A 341 -10.75 -1.67 11.16
C ARG A 341 -11.33 -3.08 11.16
N PHE A 342 -10.46 -4.08 11.19
CA PHE A 342 -10.80 -5.47 11.47
C PHE A 342 -9.59 -6.22 12.02
N ALA A 343 -9.87 -7.34 12.67
CA ALA A 343 -8.88 -8.25 13.24
C ALA A 343 -9.05 -9.65 12.63
N ASP A 344 -7.93 -10.30 12.38
CA ASP A 344 -7.81 -11.72 12.03
C ASP A 344 -8.80 -12.22 10.97
N PHE A 345 -9.05 -11.40 9.95
CA PHE A 345 -9.80 -11.83 8.78
C PHE A 345 -9.03 -12.96 8.11
N ALA A 346 -9.66 -14.11 7.93
CA ALA A 346 -9.07 -15.28 7.27
C ALA A 346 -9.60 -15.36 5.83
N PRO A 347 -8.80 -14.95 4.81
CA PRO A 347 -9.22 -15.07 3.43
C PRO A 347 -9.46 -16.55 3.07
N PRO A 348 -10.54 -16.90 2.34
CA PRO A 348 -10.85 -18.29 1.99
C PRO A 348 -9.73 -19.02 1.23
N SER A 349 -8.93 -18.28 0.46
CA SER A 349 -7.79 -18.80 -0.31
C SER A 349 -6.47 -18.83 0.46
N GLY A 350 -6.47 -18.45 1.75
CA GLY A 350 -5.26 -18.14 2.50
C GLY A 350 -4.62 -16.81 2.06
N THR A 351 -3.46 -16.51 2.62
CA THR A 351 -2.63 -15.32 2.32
C THR A 351 -1.38 -15.67 1.50
N LEU A 352 -1.21 -16.94 1.15
CA LEU A 352 -0.20 -17.50 0.24
C LEU A 352 -0.84 -18.57 -0.65
N TYR A 353 -0.18 -18.95 -1.74
CA TYR A 353 -0.54 -20.17 -2.47
C TYR A 353 0.28 -21.36 -1.96
N PRO A 354 -0.28 -22.59 -1.95
CA PRO A 354 0.42 -23.78 -1.46
C PRO A 354 1.80 -23.97 -2.10
N GLY A 355 2.83 -24.13 -1.26
CA GLY A 355 4.21 -24.38 -1.69
C GLY A 355 4.88 -23.20 -2.40
N LYS A 356 4.37 -21.98 -2.22
CA LYS A 356 4.94 -20.74 -2.75
C LYS A 356 5.35 -19.81 -1.62
N ASP A 357 6.40 -19.03 -1.87
CA ASP A 357 6.73 -17.85 -1.09
C ASP A 357 6.14 -16.60 -1.78
N SER A 358 5.94 -15.56 -0.97
CA SER A 358 5.56 -14.23 -1.45
C SER A 358 6.65 -13.19 -1.23
N TYR A 359 6.54 -12.08 -1.95
CA TYR A 359 7.30 -10.86 -1.74
C TYR A 359 6.36 -9.66 -1.84
N VAL A 360 6.77 -8.52 -1.28
CA VAL A 360 5.96 -7.31 -1.26
C VAL A 360 6.28 -6.44 -2.46
N LYS A 361 5.25 -5.86 -3.08
CA LYS A 361 5.41 -4.74 -3.99
C LYS A 361 4.51 -3.59 -3.55
N THR A 362 4.96 -2.36 -3.80
CA THR A 362 4.19 -1.14 -3.51
C THR A 362 4.31 -0.14 -4.65
N GLY A 363 3.24 0.61 -4.92
CA GLY A 363 3.18 1.55 -6.03
C GLY A 363 1.77 1.77 -6.56
N ILE A 364 1.60 1.77 -7.87
CA ILE A 364 0.30 1.74 -8.55
C ILE A 364 0.32 0.62 -9.58
N TYR A 365 -0.59 -0.35 -9.44
CA TYR A 365 -0.92 -1.34 -10.45
C TYR A 365 -2.43 -1.33 -10.67
N ARG A 366 -2.91 -1.02 -11.88
CA ARG A 366 -4.32 -0.76 -12.11
C ARG A 366 -4.85 -1.24 -13.46
N ASP A 367 -6.17 -1.29 -13.55
CA ASP A 367 -6.87 -1.54 -14.80
C ASP A 367 -6.59 -0.44 -15.83
N THR A 368 -6.30 -0.84 -17.07
CA THR A 368 -6.03 0.07 -18.18
C THR A 368 -7.29 0.76 -18.70
N SER A 369 -8.49 0.32 -18.30
CA SER A 369 -9.75 1.03 -18.56
C SER A 369 -9.80 2.41 -17.89
N ILE A 370 -9.03 2.61 -16.81
CA ILE A 370 -9.04 3.85 -16.02
C ILE A 370 -8.31 4.95 -16.81
N GLY A 371 -9.08 5.75 -17.52
CA GLY A 371 -8.59 6.83 -18.39
C GLY A 371 -8.03 8.04 -17.63
N GLN A 372 -8.33 8.20 -16.34
CA GLN A 372 -7.83 9.29 -15.52
C GLN A 372 -6.40 9.01 -15.05
N ALA A 373 -5.54 10.03 -15.01
CA ALA A 373 -4.24 9.89 -14.37
C ALA A 373 -4.40 9.67 -12.86
N GLY A 374 -3.52 8.87 -12.26
CA GLY A 374 -3.45 8.64 -10.82
C GLY A 374 -2.09 9.06 -10.27
N LYS A 375 -2.06 9.82 -9.18
CA LYS A 375 -0.84 10.18 -8.46
C LYS A 375 -0.96 9.80 -7.00
N LEU A 376 0.07 9.14 -6.47
CA LEU A 376 0.16 8.92 -5.03
C LEU A 376 1.58 9.05 -4.54
N SER A 377 1.72 9.29 -3.24
CA SER A 377 2.98 9.35 -2.53
C SER A 377 2.97 8.38 -1.36
N PHE A 378 4.09 7.70 -1.12
CA PHE A 378 4.34 6.92 0.09
C PHE A 378 5.33 7.63 1.01
N GLY A 379 5.10 7.48 2.31
CA GLY A 379 6.00 7.89 3.39
C GLY A 379 6.04 6.83 4.51
N SER A 380 7.05 6.89 5.37
CA SER A 380 7.19 6.05 6.58
C SER A 380 6.90 4.55 6.37
N TRP A 381 7.39 3.97 5.27
CA TRP A 381 7.17 2.55 4.98
C TRP A 381 8.12 1.67 5.78
N ALA A 382 7.58 0.68 6.50
CA ALA A 382 8.34 -0.23 7.34
C ALA A 382 7.73 -1.63 7.42
N ILE A 383 8.58 -2.62 7.72
CA ILE A 383 8.19 -4.00 8.03
C ILE A 383 8.73 -4.32 9.43
N GLY A 384 7.92 -4.93 10.28
CA GLY A 384 8.28 -5.19 11.67
C GLY A 384 7.54 -6.36 12.28
N THR A 385 7.84 -6.64 13.55
CA THR A 385 7.25 -7.76 14.30
C THR A 385 6.07 -7.36 15.19
N SER A 386 5.70 -6.08 15.18
CA SER A 386 4.61 -5.54 16.01
C SER A 386 4.01 -4.27 15.41
N LEU A 387 2.84 -3.88 15.92
CA LEU A 387 2.19 -2.63 15.52
C LEU A 387 3.05 -1.43 15.87
N GLY A 388 3.61 -1.38 17.08
CA GLY A 388 4.49 -0.29 17.53
C GLY A 388 5.72 -0.12 16.63
N SER A 389 6.31 -1.24 16.20
CA SER A 389 7.55 -1.24 15.42
C SER A 389 7.43 -0.66 14.01
N VAL A 390 6.22 -0.57 13.46
CA VAL A 390 5.93 0.01 12.13
C VAL A 390 5.10 1.28 12.19
N SER A 391 4.69 1.72 13.39
CA SER A 391 3.86 2.92 13.57
C SER A 391 4.56 4.10 14.24
N LYS A 392 5.76 3.87 14.80
CA LYS A 392 6.55 4.88 15.51
C LYS A 392 6.86 6.16 14.70
N ASP A 393 7.05 6.02 13.39
CA ASP A 393 7.42 7.11 12.48
C ASP A 393 6.25 7.57 11.61
N LEU A 394 5.03 7.09 11.88
CA LEU A 394 3.83 7.60 11.22
C LEU A 394 3.55 8.98 11.79
N PRO A 395 3.50 10.04 10.97
CA PRO A 395 3.14 11.37 11.44
C PRO A 395 1.92 11.32 12.37
N ALA A 396 2.02 12.01 13.50
CA ALA A 396 0.85 12.31 14.31
C ALA A 396 0.07 13.43 13.58
N GLY A 397 -0.59 13.12 12.46
CA GLY A 397 -1.43 14.05 11.69
C GLY A 397 -0.71 15.35 11.33
N THR A 398 0.02 15.35 10.21
CA THR A 398 0.35 16.63 9.57
C THR A 398 -0.86 17.06 8.75
N ASP A 399 -1.70 17.90 9.37
CA ASP A 399 -2.71 18.71 8.68
C ASP A 399 -2.07 19.72 7.72
#